data_AF-A0AAE3QFM7-F1
#
_entry.id   AF-A0AAE3QFM7-F1
#
_cell.length_a   1.000
_cell.length_b   1.000
_cell.length_c   1.000
_cell.angle_alpha   90.00
_cell.angle_beta   90.00
_cell.angle_gamma   90.00
#
_symmetry.space_group_name_H-M   'P 1'
#
loop_
_entity.id
_entity.type
_entity.pdbx_description
1 polymer ?
#
loop_
_entity_poly.entity_id
_entity_poly.type
_entity_poly.pdbx_seq_one_letter_code
_entity_poly.pdbx_strand_id
1 'polypeptide(L)'
;MKRASLIAIFSLAYCCAALAQQQPAMYQGHMDKLDSNSNGSVSRSEYQTFMSTAFTQLDKSKDGYLQPDEVTQILTTQQFQATDSNNDSRVSQNEFMARVMADFASADRSQDGSLQ
;
A
#
# COMPACT_ATOMS: atom_id res chain seq x y z
N MET A 1 -31.94 -46.31 -35.30
CA MET A 1 -31.89 -46.26 -33.82
C MET A 1 -30.53 -45.68 -33.40
N LYS A 2 -30.55 -44.53 -32.70
CA LYS A 2 -29.68 -44.00 -31.60
C LYS A 2 -28.23 -44.57 -31.54
N ARG A 3 -27.11 -43.83 -31.38
CA ARG A 3 -26.70 -42.90 -30.28
C ARG A 3 -25.35 -42.23 -30.70
N ALA A 4 -25.20 -40.90 -30.71
CA ALA A 4 -24.81 -39.99 -29.62
C ALA A 4 -23.28 -39.87 -29.37
N SER A 5 -22.76 -38.68 -29.65
CA SER A 5 -21.41 -38.15 -29.37
C SER A 5 -21.12 -38.02 -27.87
N LEU A 6 -19.85 -38.07 -27.46
CA LEU A 6 -19.25 -37.17 -26.44
C LEU A 6 -17.75 -37.48 -26.24
N ILE A 7 -16.92 -36.51 -26.60
CA ILE A 7 -15.51 -36.40 -26.22
C ILE A 7 -15.51 -35.89 -24.78
N ALA A 8 -14.97 -36.66 -23.83
CA ALA A 8 -14.79 -36.24 -22.45
C ALA A 8 -13.30 -36.01 -22.18
N ILE A 9 -13.03 -34.80 -21.73
CA ILE A 9 -11.76 -34.09 -21.68
C ILE A 9 -10.87 -34.65 -20.57
N PHE A 10 -9.57 -34.70 -20.89
CA PHE A 10 -8.46 -35.05 -20.02
C PHE A 10 -8.37 -34.03 -18.86
N SER A 11 -8.94 -34.37 -17.70
CA SER A 11 -8.79 -33.56 -16.49
C SER A 11 -7.37 -33.74 -15.92
N LEU A 12 -6.41 -33.06 -16.56
CA LEU A 12 -5.07 -32.90 -16.04
C LEU A 12 -5.15 -32.03 -14.78
N ALA A 13 -4.76 -32.59 -13.66
CA ALA A 13 -4.60 -31.89 -12.40
C ALA A 13 -3.65 -30.69 -12.59
N TYR A 14 -4.23 -29.49 -12.74
CA TYR A 14 -3.48 -28.27 -12.49
C TYR A 14 -3.40 -28.12 -10.98
N CYS A 15 -2.34 -28.69 -10.43
CA CYS A 15 -1.77 -28.25 -9.18
C CYS A 15 -1.76 -26.72 -9.22
N CYS A 16 -2.46 -26.06 -8.28
CA CYS A 16 -2.28 -24.64 -8.04
C CYS A 16 -0.84 -24.45 -7.54
N ALA A 17 0.11 -24.39 -8.47
CA ALA A 17 1.35 -23.72 -8.25
C ALA A 17 0.99 -22.24 -8.13
N ALA A 18 0.64 -21.84 -6.91
CA ALA A 18 0.71 -20.45 -6.52
C ALA A 18 2.10 -19.99 -6.92
N LEU A 19 2.17 -19.22 -8.00
CA LEU A 19 3.38 -18.52 -8.37
C LEU A 19 3.59 -17.51 -7.25
N ALA A 20 4.31 -17.94 -6.21
CA ALA A 20 5.11 -17.05 -5.39
C ALA A 20 6.16 -16.47 -6.34
N GLN A 21 5.72 -15.52 -7.17
CA GLN A 21 6.59 -14.69 -7.97
C GLN A 21 7.44 -13.94 -6.96
N GLN A 22 8.72 -14.31 -6.91
CA GLN A 22 9.74 -13.59 -6.18
C GLN A 22 9.82 -12.18 -6.79
N GLN A 23 9.07 -11.26 -6.20
CA GLN A 23 9.12 -9.84 -6.51
C GLN A 23 10.45 -9.30 -5.94
N PRO A 24 11.16 -8.40 -6.66
CA PRO A 24 12.36 -7.80 -6.15
C PRO A 24 11.99 -6.94 -4.95
N ALA A 25 12.39 -7.40 -3.77
CA ALA A 25 12.12 -6.81 -2.47
C ALA A 25 12.09 -5.28 -2.55
N MET A 26 10.89 -4.72 -2.37
CA MET A 26 10.75 -3.35 -1.87
C MET A 26 11.75 -3.17 -0.73
N TYR A 27 12.65 -2.18 -0.85
CA TYR A 27 13.80 -1.94 0.01
C TYR A 27 13.60 -2.50 1.43
N GLN A 28 14.27 -3.63 1.72
CA GLN A 28 14.04 -4.49 2.90
C GLN A 28 13.95 -3.71 4.24
N GLY A 29 14.59 -2.54 4.35
CA GLY A 29 14.55 -1.72 5.57
C GLY A 29 13.22 -0.99 5.88
N HIS A 30 12.30 -0.83 4.91
CA HIS A 30 10.98 -0.21 5.16
C HIS A 30 9.84 -1.23 5.29
N MET A 31 10.01 -2.45 4.76
CA MET A 31 8.96 -3.49 4.85
C MET A 31 8.79 -4.03 6.27
N ASP A 32 9.87 -4.22 7.03
CA ASP A 32 9.82 -4.80 8.38
C ASP A 32 8.96 -4.00 9.38
N LYS A 33 8.78 -2.69 9.15
CA LYS A 33 7.92 -1.85 9.99
C LYS A 33 6.46 -1.84 9.53
N LEU A 34 6.21 -2.19 8.28
CA LEU A 34 4.90 -2.11 7.64
C LEU A 34 4.20 -3.48 7.60
N ASP A 35 4.94 -4.57 7.42
CA ASP A 35 4.46 -5.95 7.40
C ASP A 35 4.18 -6.48 8.82
N SER A 36 3.09 -5.99 9.40
CA SER A 36 2.71 -6.27 10.79
C SER A 36 2.32 -7.74 11.02
N ASN A 37 1.90 -8.47 9.97
CA ASN A 37 1.55 -9.88 10.07
C ASN A 37 2.70 -10.82 9.66
N SER A 38 3.82 -10.27 9.17
CA SER A 38 5.02 -10.98 8.73
C SER A 38 4.74 -12.05 7.67
N ASN A 39 3.75 -11.81 6.80
CA ASN A 39 3.40 -12.73 5.73
C ASN A 39 4.28 -12.55 4.48
N GLY A 40 5.24 -11.62 4.53
CA GLY A 40 6.15 -11.31 3.43
C GLY A 40 5.58 -10.29 2.44
N SER A 41 4.48 -9.61 2.78
CA SER A 41 3.85 -8.59 1.96
C SER A 41 3.14 -7.54 2.84
N VAL A 42 2.99 -6.32 2.33
CA VAL A 42 2.20 -5.28 3.02
C VAL A 42 0.88 -5.12 2.28
N SER A 43 -0.21 -5.57 2.89
CA SER A 43 -1.54 -5.35 2.32
C SER A 43 -1.94 -3.87 2.39
N ARG A 44 -2.86 -3.46 1.52
CA ARG A 44 -3.43 -2.10 1.56
C ARG A 44 -3.96 -1.70 2.95
N SER A 45 -4.60 -2.63 3.67
CA SER A 45 -5.16 -2.35 5.00
C SER A 45 -4.05 -2.11 6.02
N GLU A 46 -3.00 -2.93 6.01
CA GLU A 46 -1.87 -2.78 6.93
C GLU A 46 -1.13 -1.47 6.68
N TYR A 47 -0.91 -1.15 5.40
CA TYR A 47 -0.32 0.11 5.01
C TYR A 47 -1.17 1.31 5.47
N GLN A 48 -2.49 1.25 5.28
CA GLN A 48 -3.40 2.30 5.72
C GLN A 48 -3.39 2.49 7.24
N THR A 49 -3.46 1.40 8.01
CA THR A 49 -3.44 1.46 9.49
C THR A 49 -2.12 2.00 10.01
N PHE A 50 -1.00 1.55 9.45
CA PHE A 50 0.32 2.05 9.83
C PHE A 50 0.45 3.54 9.56
N MET A 51 0.05 3.98 8.37
CA MET A 51 0.19 5.39 7.96
C MET A 51 -0.78 6.31 8.72
N SER A 52 -2.00 5.85 9.03
CA SER A 52 -2.89 6.59 9.92
C SER A 52 -2.31 6.74 11.32
N THR A 53 -1.63 5.70 11.82
CA THR A 53 -0.96 5.74 13.12
C THR A 53 0.25 6.69 13.09
N ALA A 54 1.02 6.68 11.98
CA ALA A 54 2.10 7.62 11.76
C ALA A 54 1.59 9.07 11.76
N PHE A 55 0.49 9.37 11.07
CA PHE A 55 -0.13 10.69 11.09
C PHE A 55 -0.40 11.18 12.52
N THR A 56 -1.06 10.36 13.35
CA THR A 56 -1.36 10.71 14.75
C THR A 56 -0.11 10.90 15.60
N GLN A 57 1.00 10.23 15.28
CA GLN A 57 2.29 10.44 15.98
C GLN A 57 2.99 11.72 15.56
N LEU A 58 2.76 12.18 14.32
CA LEU A 58 3.33 13.40 13.78
C LEU A 58 2.56 14.65 14.19
N ASP A 59 1.24 14.54 14.31
CA ASP A 59 0.35 15.61 14.80
C ASP A 59 0.54 15.79 16.31
N LYS A 60 1.60 16.53 16.66
CA LYS A 60 1.97 16.83 18.05
C LYS A 60 1.02 17.84 18.64
N SER A 61 0.53 18.77 17.83
CA SER A 61 -0.46 19.78 18.20
C SER A 61 -1.84 19.17 18.52
N LYS A 62 -2.14 17.99 17.94
CA LYS A 62 -3.41 17.26 18.04
C LYS A 62 -4.60 18.06 17.52
N ASP A 63 -4.36 18.88 16.51
CA ASP A 63 -5.39 19.70 15.88
C ASP A 63 -6.01 19.02 14.65
N GLY A 64 -5.50 17.84 14.26
CA GLY A 64 -5.94 17.08 13.11
C GLY A 64 -5.23 17.45 11.81
N TYR A 65 -4.17 18.27 11.88
CA TYR A 65 -3.38 18.72 10.75
C TYR A 65 -1.88 18.59 11.03
N LEU A 66 -1.11 18.32 9.98
CA LEU A 66 0.35 18.38 10.05
C LEU A 66 0.83 19.74 9.57
N GLN A 67 1.55 20.44 10.44
CA GLN A 67 2.20 21.69 10.10
C GLN A 67 3.65 21.44 9.64
N PRO A 68 4.24 22.36 8.84
CA PRO A 68 5.58 22.17 8.29
C PRO A 68 6.63 21.86 9.36
N ASP A 69 6.55 22.52 10.52
CA ASP A 69 7.45 22.35 11.66
C ASP A 69 7.37 20.94 12.29
N GLU A 70 6.20 20.31 12.28
CA GLU A 70 5.98 18.96 12.82
C GLU A 70 6.61 17.88 11.95
N VAL A 71 6.75 18.13 10.64
CA VAL A 71 7.22 17.14 9.66
C VAL A 71 8.55 17.47 9.01
N THR A 72 9.21 18.57 9.38
CA THR A 72 10.52 19.00 8.81
C THR A 72 11.60 17.92 8.81
N GLN A 73 11.57 16.97 9.74
CA GLN A 73 12.55 15.88 9.84
C GLN A 73 12.25 14.69 8.93
N ILE A 74 11.05 14.63 8.36
CA ILE A 74 10.53 13.47 7.62
C ILE A 74 10.18 13.84 6.18
N LEU A 75 9.60 15.03 5.99
CA LEU A 75 9.19 15.56 4.70
C LEU A 75 10.03 16.78 4.34
N THR A 76 10.50 16.81 3.09
CA THR A 76 11.01 18.04 2.49
C THR A 76 9.87 19.03 2.26
N THR A 77 10.18 20.32 2.18
CA THR A 77 9.18 21.36 1.84
C THR A 77 8.44 21.05 0.54
N GLN A 78 9.13 20.48 -0.45
CA GLN A 78 8.53 20.09 -1.73
C GLN A 78 7.51 18.96 -1.56
N GLN A 79 7.82 17.94 -0.75
CA GLN A 79 6.89 16.84 -0.48
C GLN A 79 5.69 17.31 0.35
N PHE A 80 5.91 18.23 1.29
CA PHE A 80 4.83 18.86 2.05
C PHE A 80 3.86 19.59 1.10
N GLN A 81 4.39 20.48 0.25
CA GLN A 81 3.59 21.22 -0.73
C GLN A 81 2.90 20.30 -1.74
N ALA A 82 3.53 19.17 -2.12
CA ALA A 82 2.91 18.19 -3.00
C ALA A 82 1.76 17.41 -2.31
N THR A 83 1.68 17.46 -0.98
CA THR A 83 0.62 16.81 -0.20
C THR A 83 -0.50 17.78 0.13
N ASP A 84 -0.16 19.02 0.50
CA ASP A 84 -1.07 20.15 0.73
C ASP A 84 -1.78 20.54 -0.57
N SER A 85 -2.90 19.87 -0.84
CA SER A 85 -3.58 19.94 -2.13
C SER A 85 -4.46 21.18 -2.23
N ASN A 86 -5.00 21.65 -1.10
CA ASN A 86 -5.79 22.87 -1.03
C ASN A 86 -4.92 24.14 -0.82
N ASN A 87 -3.61 24.00 -0.62
CA ASN A 87 -2.62 25.07 -0.39
C ASN A 87 -2.95 25.92 0.85
N ASP A 88 -3.47 25.30 1.92
CA ASP A 88 -3.79 25.99 3.17
C ASP A 88 -2.60 26.06 4.15
N SER A 89 -1.42 25.65 3.69
CA SER A 89 -0.16 25.58 4.46
C SER A 89 -0.17 24.55 5.59
N ARG A 90 -1.13 23.61 5.56
CA ARG A 90 -1.23 22.47 6.46
C ARG A 90 -1.54 21.24 5.64
N VAL A 91 -1.34 20.07 6.23
CA VAL A 91 -1.72 18.80 5.61
C VAL A 91 -2.76 18.14 6.49
N SER A 92 -3.99 18.05 6.01
CA SER A 92 -5.05 17.30 6.69
C SER A 92 -4.78 15.79 6.62
N GLN A 93 -5.42 15.03 7.52
CA GLN A 93 -5.36 13.56 7.46
C GLN A 93 -5.83 13.03 6.09
N ASN A 94 -6.84 13.65 5.48
CA ASN A 94 -7.35 13.22 4.18
C ASN A 94 -6.32 13.41 3.07
N GLU A 95 -5.65 14.56 3.03
CA GLU A 95 -4.61 14.85 2.04
C GLU A 95 -3.39 13.93 2.22
N PHE A 96 -2.96 13.74 3.47
CA PHE A 96 -1.91 12.79 3.80
C PHE A 96 -2.26 11.39 3.31
N MET A 97 -3.45 10.89 3.67
CA MET A 97 -3.89 9.55 3.27
C MET A 97 -4.07 9.41 1.77
N ALA A 98 -4.54 10.45 1.08
CA ALA A 98 -4.65 10.45 -0.38
C ALA A 98 -3.28 10.28 -1.05
N ARG A 99 -2.27 11.06 -0.60
CA ARG A 99 -0.90 10.97 -1.11
C ARG A 99 -0.28 9.59 -0.85
N VAL A 100 -0.44 9.10 0.38
CA VAL A 100 0.07 7.79 0.81
C VAL A 100 -0.56 6.65 0.01
N MET A 101 -1.88 6.67 -0.21
CA MET A 101 -2.56 5.65 -1.00
C MET A 101 -2.20 5.72 -2.49
N ALA A 102 -1.89 6.92 -3.01
CA ALA A 102 -1.36 7.07 -4.36
C ALA A 102 0.05 6.47 -4.49
N ASP A 103 0.91 6.66 -3.48
CA ASP A 103 2.23 5.99 -3.42
C ASP A 103 2.09 4.47 -3.35
N PHE A 104 1.16 3.97 -2.53
CA PHE A 104 0.86 2.54 -2.46
C PHE A 104 0.48 1.99 -3.83
N ALA A 105 -0.49 2.62 -4.51
CA ALA A 105 -0.95 2.18 -5.83
C ALA A 105 0.17 2.24 -6.89
N SER A 106 1.10 3.19 -6.76
CA SER A 106 2.26 3.29 -7.65
C SER A 106 3.33 2.23 -7.36
N ALA A 107 3.40 1.77 -6.12
CA ALA A 107 4.32 0.73 -5.68
C ALA A 107 3.77 -0.69 -5.89
N ASP A 108 2.45 -0.87 -5.87
CA ASP A 108 1.73 -2.11 -6.20
C ASP A 108 1.77 -2.37 -7.71
N ARG A 109 2.95 -2.81 -8.18
CA ARG A 109 3.19 -3.13 -9.60
C ARG A 109 2.43 -4.36 -10.06
N SER A 110 2.13 -5.28 -9.15
CA SER A 110 1.33 -6.49 -9.40
C SER A 110 -0.16 -6.18 -9.54
N GLN A 111 -0.62 -5.03 -9.01
CA GLN A 111 -2.02 -4.62 -8.93
C GLN A 111 -2.89 -5.64 -8.19
N ASP A 112 -2.29 -6.36 -7.24
CA ASP A 112 -2.95 -7.38 -6.42
C ASP A 112 -3.35 -6.86 -5.03
N GLY A 113 -3.15 -5.57 -4.78
CA GLY A 113 -3.53 -4.90 -3.54
C GLY A 113 -2.52 -5.12 -2.42
N SER A 114 -1.29 -5.55 -2.74
CA SER A 114 -0.22 -5.80 -1.78
C SER A 114 1.14 -5.32 -2.31
N LEU A 115 2.03 -4.93 -1.40
CA LEU A 115 3.43 -4.61 -1.72
C LEU A 115 4.29 -5.82 -1.40
N GLN A 116 5.12 -6.25 -2.36
CA GLN A 116 5.98 -7.44 -2.32
C GLN A 116 7.42 -7.06 -2.68
#